data_AF-A0A351CGQ2-F1
#
_entry.id   AF-A0A351CGQ2-F1
#
_cell.length_a   1.000
_cell.length_b   1.000
_cell.length_c   1.000
_cell.angle_alpha   90.00
_cell.angle_beta   90.00
_cell.angle_gamma   90.00
#
_symmetry.space_group_name_H-M   'P 1'
#
loop_
_entity.id
_entity.type
_entity.pdbx_description
1 polymer ?
#
loop_
_entity_poly.entity_id
_entity_poly.type
_entity_poly.pdbx_seq_one_letter_code
_entity_poly.pdbx_strand_id
1 'polypeptide(L)'
;MAMKKIFNPFLIIVIFLSLIWLAAVVEANANDIRKPVYAGSFYPDTPEELTAIIKQFVSQVKPIHVDRPLHSSLRALIIPHAGYLYSGWTAAHISLVLKENQFRKVIVMGPDHRIGFQGGAISDVSAYETPLGRIPMNKETDRLCQNKYLFRAIPASDRLEHSVEVVLPYLQYFLKKFEIIPAVLGQGMDFAEKVTAAFDPLLDQTTLLVASSDLSHYLPYQEAVARDRETIEMILNLKAGELIKRENAACGKTPILVLINMARQHNWHPVFLHYSNSGDTAGDRSRVVGYTVIAFYGGLSMRNRMDSLQSLNEEQGQILVKLARQTIEERLEKRSIKVDPDSMMDSAFKEKRGTFVTLTINKQLRGCIGNLDSTNSIVDGIERNAINAA
;
A
#
# COMPACT_ATOMS: atom_id res chain seq x y z
N MET A 1 -5.20 86.67 -6.77
CA MET A 1 -3.80 86.24 -6.99
C MET A 1 -3.67 84.85 -6.35
N ALA A 2 -4.15 83.81 -7.02
CA ALA A 2 -3.41 82.97 -7.97
C ALA A 2 -2.40 82.01 -7.30
N MET A 3 -2.63 80.72 -7.57
CA MET A 3 -1.67 79.60 -7.76
C MET A 3 -1.44 78.57 -6.65
N LYS A 4 -1.94 77.37 -6.99
CA LYS A 4 -1.27 76.06 -7.10
C LYS A 4 -0.90 75.32 -5.81
N LYS A 5 -1.55 74.18 -5.60
CA LYS A 5 -0.83 72.91 -5.43
C LYS A 5 -1.30 71.87 -6.43
N ILE A 6 -0.29 71.35 -7.11
CA ILE A 6 -0.22 70.39 -8.21
C ILE A 6 -0.89 69.06 -7.85
N PHE A 7 -1.82 68.63 -8.69
CA PHE A 7 -2.32 67.25 -8.75
C PHE A 7 -1.36 66.46 -9.65
N ASN A 8 -0.72 65.42 -9.12
CA ASN A 8 0.10 64.50 -9.91
C ASN A 8 -0.68 63.17 -10.07
N PRO A 9 -1.11 62.78 -11.29
CA PRO A 9 -1.99 61.63 -11.49
C PRO A 9 -1.24 60.27 -11.55
N PHE A 10 0.01 60.20 -11.11
CA PHE A 10 0.84 58.99 -11.25
C PHE A 10 0.81 58.00 -10.07
N LEU A 11 -0.08 58.18 -9.08
CA LEU A 11 -0.14 57.34 -7.87
C LEU A 11 -1.44 56.53 -7.74
N ILE A 12 -2.10 56.16 -8.85
CA ILE A 12 -3.33 55.33 -8.84
C ILE A 12 -3.24 54.14 -9.84
N ILE A 13 -2.03 53.71 -10.23
CA ILE A 13 -1.84 52.56 -11.15
C ILE A 13 -1.00 51.43 -10.50
N VAL A 14 -0.86 51.40 -9.17
CA VAL A 14 -0.07 50.36 -8.47
C VAL A 14 -0.88 49.50 -7.49
N ILE A 15 -2.20 49.71 -7.32
CA ILE A 15 -2.94 49.04 -6.23
C ILE A 15 -4.09 48.12 -6.67
N PHE A 16 -4.47 48.01 -7.95
CA PHE A 16 -5.68 47.23 -8.28
C PHE A 16 -5.59 46.14 -9.36
N LEU A 17 -4.39 45.78 -9.83
CA LEU A 17 -4.25 44.76 -10.88
C LEU A 17 -3.17 43.69 -10.63
N SER A 18 -2.70 43.54 -9.39
CA SER A 18 -1.81 42.44 -9.01
C SER A 18 -2.28 41.80 -7.71
N LEU A 19 -2.52 40.49 -7.77
CA LEU A 19 -2.67 39.56 -6.64
C LEU A 19 -4.07 39.32 -6.08
N ILE A 20 -5.06 39.10 -6.95
CA ILE A 20 -6.14 38.14 -6.64
C ILE A 20 -5.88 36.88 -7.49
N TRP A 21 -4.79 36.21 -7.14
CA TRP A 21 -4.61 34.79 -7.37
C TRP A 21 -4.18 34.20 -6.02
N LEU A 22 -5.01 34.44 -4.99
CA LEU A 22 -5.02 33.54 -3.85
C LEU A 22 -5.58 32.24 -4.40
N ALA A 23 -4.70 31.25 -4.54
CA ALA A 23 -5.10 29.86 -4.54
C ALA A 23 -6.14 29.70 -3.43
N ALA A 24 -7.34 29.24 -3.78
CA ALA A 24 -8.32 28.82 -2.81
C ALA A 24 -7.72 27.64 -2.04
N VAL A 25 -6.97 27.95 -0.99
CA VAL A 25 -6.83 27.05 0.14
C VAL A 25 -8.25 26.99 0.68
N VAL A 26 -8.94 25.90 0.37
CA VAL A 26 -10.20 25.58 1.01
C VAL A 26 -9.88 25.48 2.50
N GLU A 27 -10.22 26.52 3.26
CA GLU A 27 -10.14 26.48 4.71
C GLU A 27 -11.10 25.38 5.17
N ALA A 28 -10.55 24.21 5.51
CA ALA A 28 -11.31 23.12 6.09
C ALA A 28 -11.93 23.62 7.40
N ASN A 29 -13.27 23.67 7.45
CA ASN A 29 -14.01 24.04 8.65
C ASN A 29 -13.70 23.05 9.79
N ALA A 30 -13.68 23.50 11.04
CA ALA A 30 -13.35 22.65 12.19
C ALA A 30 -14.29 21.42 12.35
N ASN A 31 -15.48 21.46 11.76
CA ASN A 31 -16.45 20.35 11.72
C ASN A 31 -16.10 19.23 10.71
N ASP A 32 -15.08 19.44 9.88
CA ASP A 32 -14.67 18.53 8.79
C ASP A 32 -13.31 17.86 9.07
N ILE A 33 -12.81 17.98 10.30
CA ILE A 33 -11.53 17.39 10.73
C ILE A 33 -11.82 16.37 11.81
N ARG A 34 -11.33 15.14 11.63
CA ARG A 34 -11.41 14.12 12.67
C ARG A 34 -10.33 14.39 13.72
N LYS A 35 -10.77 14.81 14.92
CA LYS A 35 -9.88 15.05 16.08
C LYS A 35 -9.33 13.74 16.65
N PRO A 36 -8.16 13.75 17.30
CA PRO A 36 -7.65 12.58 18.01
C PRO A 36 -8.48 12.36 19.27
N VAL A 37 -9.16 11.23 19.35
CA VAL A 37 -10.04 10.87 20.46
C VAL A 37 -9.26 10.14 21.57
N TYR A 38 -8.18 9.45 21.19
CA TYR A 38 -7.40 8.57 22.05
C TYR A 38 -6.03 9.14 22.44
N ALA A 39 -5.70 10.34 21.98
CA ALA A 39 -4.62 11.16 22.55
C ALA A 39 -4.87 11.38 24.06
N GLY A 40 -3.82 11.25 24.86
CA GLY A 40 -3.88 11.34 26.33
C GLY A 40 -4.28 10.04 27.02
N SER A 41 -4.69 9.00 26.28
CA SER A 41 -5.06 7.69 26.84
C SER A 41 -4.27 6.53 26.23
N PHE A 42 -4.28 6.38 24.90
CA PHE A 42 -3.53 5.32 24.21
C PHE A 42 -2.12 5.77 23.87
N TYR A 43 -1.91 7.07 23.69
CA TYR A 43 -0.61 7.68 23.40
C TYR A 43 -0.61 9.13 23.91
N PRO A 44 0.56 9.75 24.16
CA PRO A 44 0.62 11.13 24.66
C PRO A 44 -0.10 12.13 23.75
N ASP A 45 -0.77 13.12 24.34
CA ASP A 45 -1.51 14.16 23.62
C ASP A 45 -0.66 15.38 23.22
N THR A 46 0.56 15.50 23.75
CA THR A 46 1.50 16.55 23.37
C THR A 46 2.48 16.10 22.26
N PRO A 47 2.82 16.96 21.29
CA PRO A 47 3.77 16.62 20.23
C PRO A 47 5.15 16.19 20.75
N GLU A 48 5.63 16.85 21.81
CA GLU A 48 6.95 16.62 22.40
C GLU A 48 7.04 15.25 23.07
N GLU A 49 6.07 14.90 23.92
CA GLU A 49 6.04 13.60 24.61
C GLU A 49 5.79 12.46 23.63
N LEU A 50 4.89 12.66 22.66
CA LEU A 50 4.61 11.65 21.63
C LEU A 50 5.85 11.38 20.76
N THR A 51 6.59 12.43 20.40
CA THR A 51 7.86 12.28 19.66
C THR A 51 8.92 11.60 20.52
N ALA A 52 9.03 11.97 21.80
CA ALA A 52 10.01 11.40 22.72
C ALA A 52 9.79 9.89 22.95
N ILE A 53 8.54 9.47 23.17
CA ILE A 53 8.23 8.06 23.41
C ILE A 53 8.47 7.21 22.15
N ILE A 54 8.10 7.70 20.97
CA ILE A 54 8.39 7.00 19.70
C ILE A 54 9.91 6.87 19.51
N LYS A 55 10.68 7.94 19.75
CA LYS A 55 12.16 7.90 19.67
C LYS A 55 12.77 6.89 20.65
N GLN A 56 12.26 6.85 21.88
CA GLN A 56 12.71 5.89 22.89
C GLN A 56 12.43 4.45 22.45
N PHE A 57 11.26 4.15 21.91
CA PHE A 57 10.98 2.80 21.42
C PHE A 57 11.84 2.43 20.23
N VAL A 58 12.05 3.35 19.28
CA VAL A 58 12.92 3.13 18.12
C VAL A 58 14.36 2.89 18.53
N SER A 59 14.89 3.59 19.55
CA SER A 59 16.27 3.37 20.01
C SER A 59 16.50 1.99 20.65
N GLN A 60 15.43 1.32 21.08
CA GLN A 60 15.46 -0.04 21.62
C GLN A 60 15.33 -1.13 20.53
N VAL A 61 14.96 -0.76 19.30
CA VAL A 61 14.90 -1.70 18.17
C VAL A 61 16.33 -2.06 17.77
N LYS A 62 16.69 -3.34 17.91
CA LYS A 62 17.99 -3.84 17.47
C LYS A 62 18.07 -3.79 15.95
N PRO A 63 19.11 -3.18 15.36
CA PRO A 63 19.33 -3.26 13.92
C PRO A 63 19.51 -4.72 13.53
N ILE A 64 18.59 -5.24 12.74
CA ILE A 64 18.67 -6.58 12.16
C ILE A 64 18.69 -6.47 10.64
N HIS A 65 19.36 -7.42 9.99
CA HIS A 65 19.23 -7.57 8.56
C HIS A 65 17.83 -8.10 8.25
N VAL A 66 16.99 -7.27 7.64
CA VAL A 66 15.68 -7.70 7.14
C VAL A 66 15.91 -8.43 5.83
N ASP A 67 15.75 -9.76 5.87
CA ASP A 67 15.84 -10.62 4.68
C ASP A 67 14.64 -10.34 3.76
N ARG A 68 14.84 -9.44 2.81
CA ARG A 68 13.85 -9.00 1.85
C ARG A 68 14.18 -9.58 0.47
N PRO A 69 13.18 -9.97 -0.34
CA PRO A 69 13.43 -10.45 -1.68
C PRO A 69 14.24 -9.44 -2.52
N LEU A 70 15.15 -9.94 -3.35
CA LEU A 70 15.93 -9.11 -4.27
C LEU A 70 15.00 -8.33 -5.21
N HIS A 71 15.39 -7.08 -5.52
CA HIS A 71 14.64 -6.18 -6.41
C HIS A 71 13.17 -5.94 -6.03
N SER A 72 12.84 -6.05 -4.74
CA SER A 72 11.49 -5.77 -4.23
C SER A 72 11.40 -4.44 -3.49
N SER A 73 10.19 -3.86 -3.48
CA SER A 73 9.86 -2.67 -2.69
C SER A 73 8.88 -3.03 -1.58
N LEU A 74 8.91 -2.30 -0.47
CA LEU A 74 7.89 -2.40 0.57
C LEU A 74 6.52 -1.99 0.00
N ARG A 75 5.49 -2.78 0.27
CA ARG A 75 4.12 -2.59 -0.24
C ARG A 75 3.08 -2.52 0.86
N ALA A 76 3.25 -3.29 1.92
CA ALA A 76 2.33 -3.28 3.04
C ALA A 76 3.00 -3.55 4.38
N LEU A 77 2.29 -3.19 5.46
CA LEU A 77 2.66 -3.48 6.84
C LEU A 77 1.45 -4.01 7.61
N ILE A 78 1.70 -4.91 8.56
CA ILE A 78 0.82 -5.18 9.71
C ILE A 78 1.44 -4.49 10.92
N ILE A 79 0.67 -3.69 11.66
CA ILE A 79 1.12 -2.90 12.81
C ILE A 79 0.07 -3.01 13.93
N PRO A 80 0.46 -3.18 15.21
CA PRO A 80 -0.48 -3.25 16.33
C PRO A 80 -1.09 -1.88 16.67
N HIS A 81 -2.23 -1.89 17.38
CA HIS A 81 -2.98 -0.69 17.74
C HIS A 81 -3.46 -0.61 19.20
N ALA A 82 -2.96 -1.47 20.10
CA ALA A 82 -3.10 -1.22 21.53
C ALA A 82 -2.40 0.10 21.95
N GLY A 83 -2.66 0.56 23.18
CA GLY A 83 -1.96 1.72 23.74
C GLY A 83 -0.43 1.56 23.72
N TYR A 84 0.30 2.66 23.52
CA TYR A 84 1.74 2.69 23.30
C TYR A 84 2.54 2.10 24.46
N LEU A 85 2.00 2.20 25.68
CA LEU A 85 2.55 1.54 26.85
C LEU A 85 2.71 0.01 26.66
N TYR A 86 1.82 -0.62 25.88
CA TYR A 86 1.83 -2.06 25.64
C TYR A 86 2.44 -2.45 24.30
N SER A 87 1.96 -1.85 23.20
CA SER A 87 2.33 -2.27 21.83
C SER A 87 3.30 -1.32 21.13
N GLY A 88 3.57 -0.14 21.70
CA GLY A 88 4.37 0.91 21.07
C GLY A 88 5.76 0.42 20.68
N TRP A 89 6.45 -0.29 21.57
CA TRP A 89 7.74 -0.90 21.24
C TRP A 89 7.68 -1.91 20.08
N THR A 90 6.61 -2.70 19.99
CA THR A 90 6.41 -3.59 18.83
C THR A 90 6.23 -2.78 17.57
N ALA A 91 5.33 -1.80 17.56
CA ALA A 91 5.09 -0.91 16.41
C ALA A 91 6.37 -0.21 15.93
N ALA A 92 7.29 0.16 16.83
CA ALA A 92 8.55 0.81 16.47
C ALA A 92 9.45 -0.01 15.53
N HIS A 93 9.24 -1.33 15.40
CA HIS A 93 10.00 -2.17 14.46
C HIS A 93 9.73 -1.85 12.98
N ILE A 94 8.71 -1.04 12.66
CA ILE A 94 8.55 -0.46 11.31
C ILE A 94 9.73 0.44 10.92
N SER A 95 10.52 0.94 11.88
CA SER A 95 11.78 1.68 11.64
C SER A 95 12.80 0.89 10.82
N LEU A 96 12.73 -0.45 10.85
CA LEU A 96 13.62 -1.32 10.07
C LEU A 96 13.36 -1.23 8.56
N VAL A 97 12.17 -0.78 8.15
CA VAL A 97 11.70 -0.88 6.76
C VAL A 97 11.16 0.42 6.18
N LEU A 98 10.65 1.34 7.01
CA LEU A 98 10.15 2.63 6.58
C LEU A 98 11.26 3.66 6.44
N LYS A 99 11.15 4.46 5.39
CA LYS A 99 12.00 5.62 5.14
C LYS A 99 11.14 6.87 4.94
N GLU A 100 11.71 8.01 5.30
CA GLU A 100 11.08 9.31 5.10
C GLU A 100 10.74 9.55 3.62
N ASN A 101 9.56 10.12 3.38
CA ASN A 101 9.02 10.47 2.05
C ASN A 101 8.96 9.30 1.04
N GLN A 102 9.02 8.05 1.51
CA GLN A 102 8.94 6.86 0.65
C GLN A 102 7.55 6.66 0.03
N PHE A 103 6.50 7.09 0.72
CA PHE A 103 5.10 6.91 0.31
C PHE A 103 4.37 8.24 0.37
N ARG A 104 3.59 8.53 -0.66
CA ARG A 104 2.74 9.73 -0.74
C ARG A 104 1.31 9.46 -0.31
N LYS A 105 0.88 8.20 -0.41
CA LYS A 105 -0.48 7.73 -0.11
C LYS A 105 -0.41 6.53 0.81
N VAL A 106 -1.19 6.54 1.88
CA VAL A 106 -1.24 5.43 2.84
C VAL A 106 -2.69 5.00 3.05
N ILE A 107 -2.99 3.75 2.72
CA ILE A 107 -4.29 3.14 2.99
C ILE A 107 -4.20 2.44 4.33
N VAL A 108 -4.88 2.95 5.35
CA VAL A 108 -4.87 2.38 6.71
C VAL A 108 -6.18 1.66 6.96
N MET A 109 -6.11 0.36 7.19
CA MET A 109 -7.24 -0.52 7.40
C MET A 109 -7.25 -0.99 8.85
N GLY A 110 -8.26 -0.59 9.63
CA GLY A 110 -8.48 -1.08 10.98
C GLY A 110 -9.71 -1.98 11.08
N PRO A 111 -9.80 -2.90 12.05
CA PRO A 111 -11.07 -3.55 12.38
C PRO A 111 -12.10 -2.55 12.90
N ASP A 112 -13.36 -2.93 12.79
CA ASP A 112 -14.42 -2.30 13.56
C ASP A 112 -14.55 -2.98 14.93
N HIS A 113 -14.33 -2.23 16.01
CA HIS A 113 -14.49 -2.71 17.38
C HIS A 113 -15.94 -2.65 17.89
N ARG A 114 -16.89 -2.15 17.08
CA ARG A 114 -18.31 -2.09 17.43
C ARG A 114 -18.97 -3.42 17.10
N ILE A 115 -19.76 -3.91 18.05
CA ILE A 115 -20.48 -5.16 17.89
C ILE A 115 -21.50 -5.04 16.75
N GLY A 116 -21.47 -5.97 15.80
CA GLY A 116 -22.49 -6.11 14.75
C GLY A 116 -22.28 -5.26 13.50
N PHE A 117 -21.13 -4.59 13.34
CA PHE A 117 -20.85 -3.88 12.09
C PHE A 117 -20.54 -4.86 10.95
N GLN A 118 -21.34 -4.79 9.88
CA GLN A 118 -21.14 -5.52 8.64
C GLN A 118 -20.77 -4.54 7.52
N GLY A 119 -19.76 -4.90 6.73
CA GLY A 119 -19.26 -4.08 5.62
C GLY A 119 -18.05 -3.21 5.98
N GLY A 120 -17.76 -2.25 5.11
CA GLY A 120 -16.63 -1.33 5.26
C GLY A 120 -17.11 0.08 5.51
N ALA A 121 -16.23 0.90 6.05
CA ALA A 121 -16.53 2.28 6.28
C ALA A 121 -15.31 3.16 6.00
N ILE A 122 -15.56 4.28 5.34
CA ILE A 122 -14.54 5.25 4.97
C ILE A 122 -14.93 6.59 5.62
N SER A 123 -13.94 7.28 6.17
CA SER A 123 -14.18 8.58 6.81
C SER A 123 -14.56 9.64 5.76
N ASP A 124 -15.62 10.40 6.01
CA ASP A 124 -16.08 11.51 5.16
C ASP A 124 -15.70 12.85 5.81
N VAL A 125 -14.39 13.05 5.92
CA VAL A 125 -13.75 14.23 6.50
C VAL A 125 -12.67 14.72 5.54
N SER A 126 -12.13 15.92 5.71
CA SER A 126 -11.00 16.39 4.90
C SER A 126 -9.62 16.00 5.46
N ALA A 127 -9.51 15.78 6.77
CA ALA A 127 -8.25 15.41 7.40
C ALA A 127 -8.43 14.66 8.74
N TYR A 128 -7.41 13.88 9.10
CA TYR A 128 -7.22 13.36 10.46
C TYR A 128 -6.20 14.23 11.18
N GLU A 129 -6.46 14.57 12.45
CA GLU A 129 -5.54 15.31 13.29
C GLU A 129 -4.91 14.37 14.33
N THR A 130 -3.61 14.51 14.54
CA THR A 130 -2.89 13.92 15.67
C THR A 130 -2.09 15.01 16.38
N PRO A 131 -1.48 14.73 17.55
CA PRO A 131 -0.55 15.68 18.16
C PRO A 131 0.64 16.07 17.28
N LEU A 132 1.00 15.28 16.26
CA LEU A 132 2.08 15.60 15.32
C LEU A 132 1.61 16.47 14.12
N GLY A 133 0.33 16.82 14.08
CA GLY A 133 -0.28 17.63 13.02
C GLY A 133 -1.29 16.86 12.18
N ARG A 134 -1.75 17.51 11.11
CA ARG A 134 -2.84 17.00 10.26
C ARG A 134 -2.33 16.11 9.13
N ILE A 135 -3.13 15.10 8.80
CA ILE A 135 -2.94 14.21 7.66
C ILE A 135 -4.13 14.44 6.72
N PRO A 136 -3.92 15.02 5.53
CA PRO A 136 -4.99 15.22 4.56
C PRO A 136 -5.50 13.88 4.03
N MET A 137 -6.80 13.83 3.74
CA MET A 137 -7.41 12.69 3.06
C MET A 137 -7.00 12.67 1.59
N ASN A 138 -6.76 11.48 1.05
CA ASN A 138 -6.50 11.32 -0.38
C ASN A 138 -7.81 11.40 -1.17
N LYS A 139 -7.80 12.08 -2.32
CA LYS A 139 -8.99 12.24 -3.19
C LYS A 139 -9.64 10.93 -3.67
N GLU A 140 -8.89 9.82 -3.72
CA GLU A 140 -9.46 8.52 -4.12
C GLU A 140 -10.42 7.95 -3.06
N THR A 141 -10.47 8.55 -1.86
CA THR A 141 -11.49 8.29 -0.84
C THR A 141 -12.90 8.49 -1.42
N ASP A 142 -13.10 9.54 -2.24
CA ASP A 142 -14.39 9.84 -2.87
C ASP A 142 -14.87 8.69 -3.74
N ARG A 143 -13.94 8.07 -4.47
CA ARG A 143 -14.22 6.90 -5.32
C ARG A 143 -14.67 5.70 -4.50
N LEU A 144 -14.10 5.49 -3.31
CA LEU A 144 -14.53 4.42 -2.40
C LEU A 144 -15.91 4.72 -1.81
N CYS A 145 -16.17 5.97 -1.42
CA CYS A 145 -17.46 6.42 -0.89
C CYS A 145 -18.60 6.33 -1.93
N GLN A 146 -18.29 6.37 -3.23
CA GLN A 146 -19.28 6.13 -4.29
C GLN A 146 -19.79 4.67 -4.30
N ASN A 147 -18.99 3.71 -3.84
CA ASN A 147 -19.41 2.31 -3.71
C ASN A 147 -20.19 2.09 -2.40
N LYS A 148 -21.40 2.64 -2.34
CA LYS A 148 -22.29 2.58 -1.16
C LYS A 148 -22.70 1.17 -0.74
N TYR A 149 -22.56 0.18 -1.62
CA TYR A 149 -22.81 -1.22 -1.32
C TYR A 149 -21.68 -1.86 -0.50
N LEU A 150 -20.47 -1.30 -0.58
CA LEU A 150 -19.29 -1.82 0.08
C LEU A 150 -18.85 -0.96 1.26
N PHE A 151 -18.93 0.37 1.10
CA PHE A 151 -18.48 1.34 2.08
C PHE A 151 -19.59 2.30 2.48
N ARG A 152 -19.73 2.52 3.79
CA ARG A 152 -20.51 3.63 4.35
C ARG A 152 -19.61 4.78 4.78
N ALA A 153 -20.15 6.00 4.79
CA ALA A 153 -19.46 7.14 5.37
C ALA A 153 -19.48 7.07 6.92
N ILE A 154 -18.37 7.44 7.55
CA ILE A 154 -18.29 7.71 8.99
C ILE A 154 -18.10 9.22 9.21
N PRO A 155 -18.95 9.86 10.03
CA PRO A 155 -18.80 11.28 10.33
C PRO A 155 -17.61 11.55 11.25
N ALA A 156 -17.07 12.77 11.21
CA ALA A 156 -15.98 13.24 12.09
C ALA A 156 -16.26 13.05 13.59
N SER A 157 -17.54 13.01 13.98
CA SER A 157 -18.00 12.85 15.35
C SER A 157 -17.95 11.41 15.87
N ASP A 158 -17.57 10.43 15.05
CA ASP A 158 -17.39 9.06 15.52
C ASP A 158 -16.16 8.95 16.41
N ARG A 159 -16.42 8.65 17.68
CA ARG A 159 -15.41 8.56 18.74
C ARG A 159 -15.13 7.13 19.19
N LEU A 160 -15.80 6.14 18.61
CA LEU A 160 -15.78 4.77 19.12
C LEU A 160 -14.62 3.94 18.54
N GLU A 161 -14.13 4.29 17.35
CA GLU A 161 -13.08 3.52 16.68
C GLU A 161 -11.69 4.13 16.86
N HIS A 162 -10.70 3.29 17.20
CA HIS A 162 -9.31 3.69 17.49
C HIS A 162 -8.28 3.02 16.59
N SER A 163 -8.63 1.90 15.95
CA SER A 163 -7.66 1.07 15.23
C SER A 163 -6.89 1.83 14.14
N VAL A 164 -7.56 2.71 13.40
CA VAL A 164 -6.91 3.57 12.41
C VAL A 164 -6.09 4.67 13.11
N GLU A 165 -6.65 5.32 14.14
CA GLU A 165 -6.06 6.48 14.81
C GLU A 165 -4.71 6.17 15.47
N VAL A 166 -4.64 5.06 16.23
CA VAL A 166 -3.48 4.75 17.09
C VAL A 166 -2.20 4.51 16.29
N VAL A 167 -2.30 4.04 15.04
CA VAL A 167 -1.14 3.82 14.18
C VAL A 167 -0.65 5.09 13.47
N LEU A 168 -1.47 6.16 13.41
CA LEU A 168 -1.16 7.37 12.63
C LEU A 168 0.08 8.12 13.11
N PRO A 169 0.31 8.32 14.43
CA PRO A 169 1.49 9.03 14.87
C PRO A 169 2.79 8.34 14.48
N TYR A 170 2.83 6.99 14.52
CA TYR A 170 3.95 6.22 14.01
C TYR A 170 4.19 6.48 12.52
N LEU A 171 3.14 6.43 11.70
CA LEU A 171 3.23 6.69 10.26
C LEU A 171 3.68 8.13 9.98
N GLN A 172 3.15 9.13 10.67
CA GLN A 172 3.60 10.54 10.55
C GLN A 172 5.04 10.72 10.97
N TYR A 173 5.46 10.08 12.06
CA TYR A 173 6.83 10.17 12.53
C TYR A 173 7.85 9.70 11.47
N PHE A 174 7.57 8.58 10.80
CA PHE A 174 8.48 8.02 9.78
C PHE A 174 8.31 8.62 8.39
N LEU A 175 7.08 8.76 7.90
CA LEU A 175 6.79 9.16 6.51
C LEU A 175 6.79 10.67 6.32
N LYS A 176 6.60 11.45 7.40
CA LYS A 176 6.39 12.90 7.41
C LYS A 176 5.13 13.30 6.66
N LYS A 177 5.20 13.48 5.34
CA LYS A 177 4.12 14.02 4.52
C LYS A 177 3.52 12.93 3.65
N PHE A 178 2.25 12.61 3.89
CA PHE A 178 1.46 11.69 3.08
C PHE A 178 -0.03 12.04 3.19
N GLU A 179 -0.82 11.55 2.24
CA GLU A 179 -2.27 11.56 2.27
C GLU A 179 -2.80 10.18 2.72
N ILE A 180 -3.91 10.17 3.46
CA ILE A 180 -4.48 8.94 4.02
C ILE A 180 -5.78 8.53 3.32
N ILE A 181 -5.98 7.21 3.19
CA ILE A 181 -7.28 6.57 2.98
C ILE A 181 -7.57 5.70 4.20
N PRO A 182 -8.34 6.19 5.18
CA PRO A 182 -8.69 5.46 6.40
C PRO A 182 -9.93 4.59 6.16
N ALA A 183 -9.79 3.29 6.39
CA ALA A 183 -10.86 2.32 6.24
C ALA A 183 -11.06 1.51 7.53
N VAL A 184 -12.29 1.46 8.00
CA VAL A 184 -12.72 0.60 9.10
C VAL A 184 -13.48 -0.58 8.51
N LEU A 185 -12.98 -1.79 8.75
CA LEU A 185 -13.45 -2.99 8.09
C LEU A 185 -14.09 -3.93 9.12
N GLY A 186 -15.38 -4.20 8.94
CA GLY A 186 -16.11 -5.21 9.69
C GLY A 186 -15.80 -6.63 9.21
N GLN A 187 -16.67 -7.56 9.60
CA GLN A 187 -16.61 -8.95 9.18
C GLN A 187 -17.70 -9.23 8.14
N GLY A 188 -17.51 -10.25 7.30
CA GLY A 188 -18.50 -10.69 6.33
C GLY A 188 -17.96 -11.71 5.34
N MET A 189 -18.88 -12.51 4.77
CA MET A 189 -18.54 -13.46 3.70
C MET A 189 -18.07 -12.72 2.46
N ASP A 190 -16.95 -13.17 1.89
CA ASP A 190 -16.27 -12.62 0.72
C ASP A 190 -15.91 -11.12 0.82
N PHE A 191 -15.98 -10.56 2.03
CA PHE A 191 -15.85 -9.12 2.22
C PHE A 191 -14.39 -8.68 2.01
N ALA A 192 -13.42 -9.49 2.46
CA ALA A 192 -12.02 -9.24 2.21
C ALA A 192 -11.69 -9.26 0.70
N GLU A 193 -12.24 -10.18 -0.09
CA GLU A 193 -12.08 -10.17 -1.56
C GLU A 193 -12.66 -8.91 -2.20
N LYS A 194 -13.87 -8.49 -1.79
CA LYS A 194 -14.51 -7.27 -2.33
C LYS A 194 -13.71 -6.00 -2.00
N VAL A 195 -13.21 -5.89 -0.77
CA VAL A 195 -12.34 -4.77 -0.36
C VAL A 195 -11.01 -4.82 -1.12
N THR A 196 -10.45 -6.01 -1.33
CA THR A 196 -9.24 -6.18 -2.16
C THR A 196 -9.47 -5.63 -3.56
N ALA A 197 -10.55 -6.02 -4.22
CA ALA A 197 -10.89 -5.54 -5.57
C ALA A 197 -11.14 -4.02 -5.62
N ALA A 198 -11.66 -3.42 -4.55
CA ALA A 198 -11.86 -1.97 -4.47
C ALA A 198 -10.54 -1.20 -4.27
N PHE A 199 -9.57 -1.77 -3.55
CA PHE A 199 -8.30 -1.10 -3.23
C PHE A 199 -7.21 -1.33 -4.27
N ASP A 200 -7.26 -2.44 -5.02
CA ASP A 200 -6.21 -2.79 -6.00
C ASP A 200 -6.00 -1.67 -7.06
N PRO A 201 -7.05 -1.05 -7.63
CA PRO A 201 -6.89 0.06 -8.57
C PRO A 201 -6.28 1.33 -7.96
N LEU A 202 -6.21 1.41 -6.63
CA LEU A 202 -5.63 2.56 -5.92
C LEU A 202 -4.13 2.40 -5.68
N LEU A 203 -3.55 1.24 -6.00
CA LEU A 203 -2.14 0.95 -5.74
C LEU A 203 -1.24 1.55 -6.82
N ASP A 204 -0.22 2.27 -6.37
CA ASP A 204 0.87 2.76 -7.20
C ASP A 204 2.22 2.56 -6.49
N GLN A 205 3.32 3.01 -7.10
CA GLN A 205 4.65 2.80 -6.54
C GLN A 205 4.88 3.53 -5.20
N THR A 206 4.05 4.51 -4.89
CA THR A 206 4.10 5.38 -3.71
C THR A 206 2.93 5.16 -2.75
N THR A 207 2.15 4.09 -2.95
CA THR A 207 1.10 3.63 -2.03
C THR A 207 1.66 2.64 -1.01
N LEU A 208 1.38 2.86 0.26
CA LEU A 208 1.58 1.89 1.34
C LEU A 208 0.20 1.40 1.84
N LEU A 209 0.02 0.09 1.93
CA LEU A 209 -1.12 -0.48 2.67
C LEU A 209 -0.70 -0.78 4.12
N VAL A 210 -1.57 -0.48 5.08
CA VAL A 210 -1.35 -0.76 6.50
C VAL A 210 -2.56 -1.50 7.03
N ALA A 211 -2.37 -2.72 7.50
CA ALA A 211 -3.35 -3.44 8.31
C ALA A 211 -3.04 -3.17 9.79
N SER A 212 -3.94 -2.46 10.45
CA SER A 212 -3.89 -2.19 11.87
C SER A 212 -4.51 -3.36 12.61
N SER A 213 -3.72 -4.13 13.37
CA SER A 213 -4.20 -5.32 14.08
C SER A 213 -3.30 -5.73 15.24
N ASP A 214 -3.92 -6.00 16.38
CA ASP A 214 -3.38 -6.88 17.41
C ASP A 214 -3.73 -8.36 17.08
N LEU A 215 -3.06 -9.30 17.76
CA LEU A 215 -3.25 -10.75 17.59
C LEU A 215 -4.26 -11.31 18.60
N SER A 216 -3.95 -12.41 19.29
CA SER A 216 -4.86 -13.04 20.25
C SER A 216 -5.10 -12.14 21.46
N HIS A 217 -6.29 -12.24 22.03
CA HIS A 217 -6.71 -11.43 23.18
C HIS A 217 -6.99 -12.29 24.42
N TYR A 218 -6.50 -11.81 25.56
CA TYR A 218 -6.83 -12.25 26.91
C TYR A 218 -6.56 -13.73 27.21
N LEU A 219 -5.61 -14.34 26.51
CA LEU A 219 -5.14 -15.69 26.78
C LEU A 219 -4.02 -15.68 27.84
N PRO A 220 -3.84 -16.76 28.61
CA PRO A 220 -2.63 -16.97 29.39
C PRO A 220 -1.38 -16.90 28.52
N TYR A 221 -0.27 -16.36 29.03
CA TYR A 221 0.93 -16.04 28.24
C TYR A 221 1.38 -17.16 27.29
N GLN A 222 1.49 -18.40 27.77
CA GLN A 222 1.97 -19.52 26.94
C GLN A 222 0.98 -19.89 25.83
N GLU A 223 -0.32 -19.80 26.11
CA GLU A 223 -1.36 -20.03 25.11
C GLU A 223 -1.41 -18.92 24.07
N ALA A 224 -1.22 -17.66 24.50
CA ALA A 224 -1.10 -16.52 23.59
C ALA A 224 0.09 -16.70 22.64
N VAL A 225 1.28 -17.03 23.17
CA VAL A 225 2.48 -17.28 22.35
C VAL A 225 2.24 -18.38 21.32
N ALA A 226 1.60 -19.49 21.71
CA ALA A 226 1.27 -20.56 20.76
C ALA A 226 0.28 -20.09 19.69
N ARG A 227 -0.83 -19.44 20.09
CA ARG A 227 -1.87 -18.92 19.19
C ARG A 227 -1.33 -17.89 18.21
N ASP A 228 -0.50 -16.98 18.69
CA ASP A 228 0.06 -15.90 17.92
C ASP A 228 1.09 -16.42 16.92
N ARG A 229 1.92 -17.39 17.29
CA ARG A 229 2.85 -18.04 16.36
C ARG A 229 2.13 -18.72 15.20
N GLU A 230 1.10 -19.50 15.50
CA GLU A 230 0.27 -20.11 14.45
C GLU A 230 -0.35 -19.04 13.52
N THR A 231 -0.85 -17.94 14.10
CA THR A 231 -1.44 -16.84 13.34
C THR A 231 -0.40 -16.16 12.44
N ILE A 232 0.79 -15.89 12.97
CA ILE A 232 1.91 -15.33 12.21
C ILE A 232 2.32 -16.28 11.09
N GLU A 233 2.45 -17.58 11.36
CA GLU A 233 2.76 -18.59 10.33
C GLU A 233 1.70 -18.64 9.23
N MET A 234 0.41 -18.53 9.56
CA MET A 234 -0.65 -18.43 8.56
C MET A 234 -0.47 -17.18 7.68
N ILE A 235 -0.08 -16.04 8.25
CA ILE A 235 0.16 -14.80 7.50
C ILE A 235 1.40 -14.94 6.61
N LEU A 236 2.51 -15.44 7.16
CA LEU A 236 3.78 -15.62 6.43
C LEU A 236 3.65 -16.61 5.27
N ASN A 237 2.78 -17.61 5.41
CA ASN A 237 2.49 -18.57 4.35
C ASN A 237 1.27 -18.22 3.50
N LEU A 238 0.74 -17.00 3.66
CA LEU A 238 -0.43 -16.49 2.93
C LEU A 238 -1.64 -17.43 3.01
N LYS A 239 -1.92 -18.07 4.16
CA LYS A 239 -2.96 -19.08 4.37
C LYS A 239 -4.32 -18.46 4.77
N ALA A 240 -4.93 -17.69 3.86
CA ALA A 240 -6.20 -16.99 4.11
C ALA A 240 -7.33 -17.90 4.64
N GLY A 241 -7.48 -19.10 4.06
CA GLY A 241 -8.53 -20.06 4.43
C GLY A 241 -8.35 -20.70 5.81
N GLU A 242 -7.12 -20.73 6.35
CA GLU A 242 -6.86 -21.16 7.73
C GLU A 242 -7.11 -20.00 8.70
N LEU A 243 -6.59 -18.81 8.36
CA LEU A 243 -6.74 -17.61 9.19
C LEU A 243 -8.21 -17.22 9.41
N ILE A 244 -9.05 -17.32 8.37
CA ILE A 244 -10.47 -16.97 8.49
C ILE A 244 -11.18 -17.84 9.53
N LYS A 245 -10.87 -19.15 9.57
CA LYS A 245 -11.45 -20.15 10.47
C LYS A 245 -10.88 -20.09 11.89
N ARG A 246 -9.71 -19.48 12.09
CA ARG A 246 -9.05 -19.45 13.41
C ARG A 246 -9.71 -18.43 14.33
N GLU A 247 -10.33 -18.89 15.39
CA GLU A 247 -10.90 -18.03 16.43
C GLU A 247 -9.81 -17.34 17.26
N ASN A 248 -10.08 -16.12 17.71
CA ASN A 248 -9.17 -15.30 18.52
C ASN A 248 -7.74 -15.24 17.95
N ALA A 249 -7.62 -15.16 16.62
CA ALA A 249 -6.33 -15.06 15.92
C ALA A 249 -5.81 -13.62 15.91
N ALA A 250 -6.69 -12.68 15.55
CA ALA A 250 -6.38 -11.26 15.42
C ALA A 250 -7.69 -10.45 15.42
N CYS A 251 -7.67 -9.24 15.99
CA CYS A 251 -8.82 -8.33 15.91
C CYS A 251 -9.00 -7.80 14.46
N GLY A 252 -7.90 -7.44 13.79
CA GLY A 252 -7.83 -6.98 12.40
C GLY A 252 -7.79 -8.10 11.37
N LYS A 253 -8.54 -9.19 11.59
CA LYS A 253 -8.57 -10.34 10.67
C LYS A 253 -8.93 -9.94 9.23
N THR A 254 -9.93 -9.08 9.03
CA THR A 254 -10.33 -8.62 7.68
C THR A 254 -9.22 -7.79 7.00
N PRO A 255 -8.64 -6.74 7.64
CA PRO A 255 -7.45 -6.06 7.11
C PRO A 255 -6.31 -7.00 6.72
N ILE A 256 -5.99 -7.99 7.55
CA ILE A 256 -4.93 -8.97 7.27
C ILE A 256 -5.28 -9.84 6.06
N LEU A 257 -6.54 -10.30 5.94
CA LEU A 257 -7.00 -11.06 4.78
C LEU A 257 -6.91 -10.25 3.48
N VAL A 258 -7.22 -8.94 3.52
CA VAL A 258 -7.01 -8.05 2.37
C VAL A 258 -5.53 -8.03 1.97
N LEU A 259 -4.60 -7.91 2.92
CA LEU A 259 -3.17 -7.97 2.61
C LEU A 259 -2.73 -9.33 2.05
N ILE A 260 -3.23 -10.44 2.59
CA ILE A 260 -2.94 -11.78 2.06
C ILE A 260 -3.43 -11.90 0.60
N ASN A 261 -4.63 -11.39 0.31
CA ASN A 261 -5.19 -11.41 -1.04
C ASN A 261 -4.35 -10.55 -2.01
N MET A 262 -3.99 -9.31 -1.62
CA MET A 262 -3.08 -8.45 -2.38
C MET A 262 -1.72 -9.12 -2.63
N ALA A 263 -1.16 -9.74 -1.58
CA ALA A 263 0.12 -10.42 -1.66
C ALA A 263 0.09 -11.59 -2.65
N ARG A 264 -0.98 -12.39 -2.64
CA ARG A 264 -1.18 -13.45 -3.64
C ARG A 264 -1.37 -12.91 -5.06
N GLN A 265 -2.13 -11.82 -5.23
CA GLN A 265 -2.40 -11.22 -6.55
C GLN A 265 -1.17 -10.57 -7.18
N HIS A 266 -0.29 -9.98 -6.37
CA HIS A 266 0.89 -9.24 -6.84
C HIS A 266 2.23 -9.90 -6.53
N ASN A 267 2.22 -11.14 -6.02
CA ASN A 267 3.41 -11.86 -5.58
C ASN A 267 4.24 -11.08 -4.55
N TRP A 268 3.56 -10.51 -3.54
CA TRP A 268 4.26 -9.92 -2.40
C TRP A 268 4.63 -11.00 -1.39
N HIS A 269 5.81 -10.85 -0.82
CA HIS A 269 6.39 -11.79 0.13
C HIS A 269 6.32 -11.16 1.52
N PRO A 270 5.63 -11.80 2.47
CA PRO A 270 5.63 -11.37 3.85
C PRO A 270 6.99 -11.64 4.50
N VAL A 271 7.45 -10.70 5.31
CA VAL A 271 8.72 -10.70 6.04
C VAL A 271 8.40 -10.35 7.49
N PHE A 272 8.66 -11.29 8.38
CA PHE A 272 8.49 -11.10 9.81
C PHE A 272 9.52 -10.10 10.34
N LEU A 273 9.07 -9.09 11.09
CA LEU A 273 9.95 -8.11 11.72
C LEU A 273 10.00 -8.30 13.24
N HIS A 274 8.85 -8.47 13.89
CA HIS A 274 8.79 -8.61 15.34
C HIS A 274 7.50 -9.25 15.86
N TYR A 275 7.59 -9.83 17.05
CA TYR A 275 6.48 -10.31 17.87
C TYR A 275 6.79 -10.05 19.35
N SER A 276 5.78 -9.56 20.08
CA SER A 276 5.74 -9.59 21.55
C SER A 276 4.28 -9.61 22.01
N ASN A 277 4.03 -9.69 23.31
CA ASN A 277 2.70 -9.48 23.88
C ASN A 277 2.74 -8.50 25.06
N SER A 278 1.56 -8.12 25.56
CA SER A 278 1.45 -7.15 26.67
C SER A 278 2.21 -7.59 27.94
N GLY A 279 2.40 -8.90 28.17
CA GLY A 279 3.17 -9.44 29.29
C GLY A 279 4.69 -9.40 29.11
N ASP A 280 5.17 -8.96 27.95
CA ASP A 280 6.58 -8.62 27.68
C ASP A 280 6.87 -7.13 27.88
N THR A 281 5.83 -6.31 28.05
CA THR A 281 5.94 -4.86 28.23
C THR A 281 5.40 -4.43 29.60
N ALA A 282 4.20 -3.85 29.66
CA ALA A 282 3.65 -3.23 30.86
C ALA A 282 2.51 -4.03 31.53
N GLY A 283 2.04 -5.12 30.91
CA GLY A 283 0.96 -5.96 31.42
C GLY A 283 1.46 -7.14 32.26
N ASP A 284 0.56 -7.74 33.02
CA ASP A 284 0.83 -9.04 33.65
C ASP A 284 0.77 -10.19 32.61
N ARG A 285 1.14 -11.40 33.03
CA ARG A 285 1.20 -12.60 32.17
C ARG A 285 -0.03 -13.51 32.28
N SER A 286 -1.06 -13.11 33.02
CA SER A 286 -2.26 -13.90 33.25
C SER A 286 -3.23 -13.85 32.07
N ARG A 287 -3.36 -12.68 31.43
CA ARG A 287 -4.25 -12.43 30.30
C ARG A 287 -3.62 -11.40 29.37
N VAL A 288 -2.93 -11.85 28.34
CA VAL A 288 -2.15 -10.98 27.45
C VAL A 288 -2.82 -10.71 26.12
N VAL A 289 -2.39 -9.65 25.44
CA VAL A 289 -2.71 -9.36 24.04
C VAL A 289 -1.44 -9.45 23.19
N GLY A 290 -1.49 -10.19 22.09
CA GLY A 290 -0.35 -10.38 21.18
C GLY A 290 -0.19 -9.26 20.16
N TYR A 291 1.05 -8.97 19.77
CA TYR A 291 1.40 -7.90 18.82
C TYR A 291 2.43 -8.41 17.80
N THR A 292 2.28 -8.03 16.54
CA THR A 292 3.28 -8.34 15.51
C THR A 292 3.51 -7.19 14.55
N VAL A 293 4.72 -7.11 14.01
CA VAL A 293 5.00 -6.36 12.79
C VAL A 293 5.45 -7.31 11.69
N ILE A 294 4.75 -7.25 10.56
CA ILE A 294 5.07 -8.01 9.34
C ILE A 294 5.07 -7.04 8.16
N ALA A 295 6.12 -7.06 7.36
CA ALA A 295 6.24 -6.28 6.14
C ALA A 295 5.96 -7.14 4.91
N PHE A 296 5.38 -6.56 3.85
CA PHE A 296 5.17 -7.26 2.59
C PHE A 296 5.97 -6.59 1.48
N TYR A 297 6.78 -7.37 0.78
CA TYR A 297 7.71 -6.90 -0.25
C TYR A 297 7.36 -7.47 -1.62
N GLY A 298 7.30 -6.61 -2.65
CA GLY A 298 7.11 -7.07 -4.02
C GLY A 298 7.00 -5.95 -5.05
N GLY A 299 6.66 -6.32 -6.28
CA GLY A 299 6.33 -5.40 -7.37
C GLY A 299 4.84 -5.12 -7.45
N LEU A 300 4.45 -4.09 -8.21
CA LEU A 300 3.10 -4.10 -8.78
C LEU A 300 3.11 -5.14 -9.89
N SER A 301 2.15 -6.07 -9.88
CA SER A 301 2.00 -7.01 -11.00
C SER A 301 1.81 -6.21 -12.29
N MET A 302 2.49 -6.62 -13.37
CA MET A 302 2.35 -6.02 -14.71
C MET A 302 0.91 -6.07 -15.26
N ARG A 303 -0.02 -6.78 -14.59
CA ARG A 303 -1.45 -6.80 -14.95
C ARG A 303 -2.10 -5.42 -14.95
N ASN A 304 -1.74 -4.52 -14.02
CA ASN A 304 -2.45 -3.23 -13.87
C ASN A 304 -1.96 -2.12 -14.82
N ARG A 305 -1.08 -2.43 -15.80
CA ARG A 305 -0.80 -1.54 -16.95
C ARG A 305 -1.56 -1.94 -18.23
N MET A 306 -2.42 -2.97 -18.21
CA MET A 306 -3.19 -3.36 -19.39
C MET A 306 -4.38 -2.43 -19.69
N ASP A 307 -4.84 -1.61 -18.75
CA ASP A 307 -5.98 -0.71 -19.00
C ASP A 307 -5.61 0.54 -19.83
N SER A 308 -4.33 0.79 -20.11
CA SER A 308 -3.89 1.91 -20.96
C SER A 308 -3.00 1.51 -22.13
N LEU A 309 -2.64 0.22 -22.27
CA LEU A 309 -1.85 -0.29 -23.38
C LEU A 309 -2.51 -1.57 -23.88
N GLN A 310 -3.05 -1.52 -25.10
CA GLN A 310 -3.75 -2.62 -25.76
C GLN A 310 -2.93 -3.91 -25.59
N SER A 311 -3.44 -4.87 -24.83
CA SER A 311 -2.78 -6.15 -24.63
C SER A 311 -2.78 -6.93 -25.93
N LEU A 312 -1.67 -7.60 -26.25
CA LEU A 312 -1.63 -8.51 -27.38
C LEU A 312 -2.64 -9.65 -27.15
N ASN A 313 -3.44 -9.96 -28.16
CA ASN A 313 -4.34 -11.09 -28.14
C ASN A 313 -3.58 -12.41 -28.44
N GLU A 314 -4.27 -13.55 -28.31
CA GLU A 314 -3.66 -14.87 -28.49
C GLU A 314 -3.11 -15.09 -29.91
N GLU A 315 -3.83 -14.62 -30.92
CA GLU A 315 -3.42 -14.70 -32.33
C GLU A 315 -2.13 -13.93 -32.59
N GLN A 316 -2.06 -12.68 -32.11
CA GLN A 316 -0.86 -11.84 -32.15
C GLN A 316 0.31 -12.52 -31.42
N GLY A 317 0.06 -13.15 -30.26
CA GLY A 317 1.08 -13.92 -29.54
C GLY A 317 1.63 -15.09 -30.34
N GLN A 318 0.78 -15.85 -31.04
CA GLN A 318 1.20 -16.97 -31.88
C GLN A 318 2.05 -16.51 -33.08
N ILE A 319 1.69 -15.39 -33.70
CA ILE A 319 2.45 -14.77 -34.80
C ILE A 319 3.88 -14.42 -34.33
N LEU A 320 4.00 -13.79 -33.15
CA LEU A 320 5.29 -13.42 -32.58
C LEU A 320 6.17 -14.62 -32.21
N VAL A 321 5.57 -15.71 -31.73
CA VAL A 321 6.31 -16.98 -31.50
C VAL A 321 6.77 -17.59 -32.83
N LYS A 322 5.95 -17.52 -33.88
CA LYS A 322 6.32 -17.99 -35.22
C LYS A 322 7.46 -17.17 -35.80
N LEU A 323 7.45 -15.85 -35.61
CA LEU A 323 8.55 -14.95 -35.97
C LEU A 323 9.85 -15.38 -35.29
N ALA A 324 9.85 -15.57 -33.96
CA ALA A 324 11.05 -16.00 -33.23
C ALA A 324 11.62 -17.33 -33.77
N ARG A 325 10.75 -18.30 -34.10
CA ARG A 325 11.17 -19.57 -34.71
C ARG A 325 11.77 -19.36 -36.10
N GLN A 326 11.09 -18.59 -36.95
CA GLN A 326 11.58 -18.27 -38.28
C GLN A 326 12.96 -17.62 -38.21
N THR A 327 13.16 -16.62 -37.35
CA THR A 327 14.44 -15.92 -37.19
C THR A 327 15.56 -16.88 -36.80
N ILE A 328 15.31 -17.79 -35.85
CA ILE A 328 16.30 -18.79 -35.42
C ILE A 328 16.60 -19.77 -36.56
N GLU A 329 15.58 -20.27 -37.24
CA GLU A 329 15.73 -21.22 -38.35
C GLU A 329 16.53 -20.61 -39.51
N GLU A 330 16.24 -19.37 -39.89
CA GLU A 330 16.97 -18.65 -40.94
C GLU A 330 18.41 -18.39 -40.54
N ARG A 331 18.66 -17.98 -39.29
CA ARG A 331 20.02 -17.74 -38.77
C ARG A 331 20.87 -19.01 -38.75
N LEU A 332 20.24 -20.17 -38.60
CA LEU A 332 20.86 -21.49 -38.59
C LEU A 332 20.85 -22.18 -39.98
N GLU A 333 20.49 -21.45 -41.04
CA GLU A 333 20.43 -21.96 -42.42
C GLU A 333 19.51 -23.19 -42.58
N LYS A 334 18.47 -23.28 -41.75
CA LYS A 334 17.43 -24.32 -41.84
C LYS A 334 16.26 -23.86 -42.70
N ARG A 335 15.50 -24.81 -43.22
CA ARG A 335 14.22 -24.52 -43.89
C ARG A 335 13.28 -23.88 -42.87
N SER A 336 12.93 -22.63 -43.08
CA SER A 336 12.04 -21.86 -42.19
C SER A 336 10.60 -21.81 -42.71
N ILE A 337 9.63 -21.78 -41.79
CA ILE A 337 8.24 -21.46 -42.13
C ILE A 337 8.08 -19.94 -42.02
N LYS A 338 7.97 -19.27 -43.16
CA LYS A 338 7.78 -17.82 -43.17
C LYS A 338 6.48 -17.40 -42.49
N VAL A 339 6.56 -16.37 -41.67
CA VAL A 339 5.41 -15.61 -41.19
C VAL A 339 4.78 -14.91 -42.40
N ASP A 340 3.45 -14.87 -42.43
CA ASP A 340 2.71 -14.20 -43.49
C ASP A 340 2.91 -12.67 -43.34
N PRO A 341 3.42 -11.97 -44.38
CA PRO A 341 3.63 -10.52 -44.31
C PRO A 341 2.36 -9.74 -43.93
N ASP A 342 1.19 -10.19 -44.37
CA ASP A 342 -0.08 -9.51 -44.08
C ASP A 342 -0.43 -9.63 -42.59
N SER A 343 -0.10 -10.78 -41.97
CA SER A 343 -0.28 -10.99 -40.53
C SER A 343 0.63 -10.12 -39.66
N MET A 344 1.67 -9.49 -40.24
CA MET A 344 2.62 -8.62 -39.53
C MET A 344 2.32 -7.12 -39.70
N MET A 345 1.24 -6.76 -40.40
CA MET A 345 0.87 -5.36 -40.65
C MET A 345 0.19 -4.66 -39.46
N ASP A 346 -0.19 -5.42 -38.42
CA ASP A 346 -0.85 -4.90 -37.21
C ASP A 346 0.01 -3.82 -36.53
N SER A 347 -0.61 -2.68 -36.20
CA SER A 347 0.07 -1.57 -35.54
C SER A 347 0.61 -1.93 -34.16
N ALA A 348 0.02 -2.92 -33.48
CA ALA A 348 0.47 -3.40 -32.17
C ALA A 348 1.92 -3.91 -32.19
N PHE A 349 2.40 -4.46 -33.32
CA PHE A 349 3.76 -4.98 -33.43
C PHE A 349 4.82 -3.89 -33.58
N LYS A 350 4.42 -2.69 -34.00
CA LYS A 350 5.31 -1.51 -34.11
C LYS A 350 5.48 -0.80 -32.78
N GLU A 351 4.69 -1.14 -31.78
CA GLU A 351 4.83 -0.58 -30.45
C GLU A 351 6.19 -0.93 -29.85
N LYS A 352 6.72 0.00 -29.04
CA LYS A 352 7.97 -0.23 -28.34
C LYS A 352 7.70 -0.85 -26.99
N ARG A 353 8.16 -2.09 -26.79
CA ARG A 353 7.98 -2.85 -25.55
C ARG A 353 9.24 -3.65 -25.22
N GLY A 354 9.43 -3.97 -23.94
CA GLY A 354 10.42 -4.97 -23.55
C GLY A 354 10.01 -6.35 -24.09
N THR A 355 10.97 -7.11 -24.61
CA THR A 355 10.71 -8.42 -25.21
C THR A 355 11.66 -9.46 -24.61
N PHE A 356 11.18 -10.70 -24.48
CA PHE A 356 11.97 -11.83 -23.99
C PHE A 356 11.69 -13.04 -24.88
N VAL A 357 12.75 -13.73 -25.31
CA VAL A 357 12.66 -15.00 -26.03
C VAL A 357 13.27 -16.08 -25.16
N THR A 358 12.46 -17.08 -24.84
CA THR A 358 12.86 -18.24 -24.03
C THR A 358 12.83 -19.51 -24.86
N LEU A 359 13.96 -20.20 -24.93
CA LEU A 359 14.10 -21.51 -25.56
C LEU A 359 14.06 -22.59 -24.49
N THR A 360 13.29 -23.65 -24.78
CA THR A 360 13.20 -24.82 -23.91
C THR A 360 13.40 -26.11 -24.69
N ILE A 361 14.00 -27.12 -24.06
CA ILE A 361 14.04 -28.50 -24.53
C ILE A 361 13.45 -29.35 -23.40
N ASN A 362 12.41 -30.13 -23.69
CA ASN A 362 11.69 -30.92 -22.67
C ASN A 362 11.24 -30.07 -21.46
N LYS A 363 10.76 -28.84 -21.74
CA LYS A 363 10.35 -27.83 -20.74
C LYS A 363 11.50 -27.30 -19.84
N GLN A 364 12.74 -27.71 -20.08
CA GLN A 364 13.92 -27.18 -19.38
C GLN A 364 14.50 -25.98 -20.14
N LEU A 365 14.87 -24.93 -19.41
CA LEU A 365 15.46 -23.72 -19.98
C LEU A 365 16.78 -24.01 -20.70
N ARG A 366 16.93 -23.50 -21.92
CA ARG A 366 18.15 -23.63 -22.73
C ARG A 366 18.78 -22.30 -23.11
N GLY A 367 17.97 -21.27 -23.27
CA GLY A 367 18.41 -19.91 -23.51
C GLY A 367 17.28 -18.95 -23.18
N CYS A 368 17.59 -17.83 -22.55
CA CYS A 368 16.64 -16.75 -22.33
C CYS A 368 17.37 -15.42 -22.48
N ILE A 369 17.01 -14.66 -23.50
CA ILE A 369 17.50 -13.32 -23.72
C ILE A 369 16.32 -12.39 -23.85
N GLY A 370 16.45 -11.22 -23.24
CA GLY A 370 15.46 -10.17 -23.36
C GLY A 370 15.98 -8.84 -22.87
N ASN A 371 15.13 -7.84 -22.98
CA ASN A 371 15.44 -6.48 -22.60
C ASN A 371 14.24 -5.85 -21.89
N LEU A 372 14.51 -5.11 -20.81
CA LEU A 372 13.49 -4.48 -19.98
C LEU A 372 13.07 -3.10 -20.51
N ASP A 373 13.85 -2.54 -21.43
CA ASP A 373 13.67 -1.22 -22.03
C ASP A 373 12.82 -1.28 -23.30
N SER A 374 11.96 -0.28 -23.47
CA SER A 374 11.05 -0.12 -24.62
C SER A 374 11.67 0.75 -25.71
N THR A 375 12.91 0.50 -26.11
CA THR A 375 13.59 1.33 -27.13
C THR A 375 13.25 0.88 -28.56
N ASN A 376 13.08 -0.42 -28.75
CA ASN A 376 12.87 -1.08 -30.04
C ASN A 376 11.42 -1.53 -30.20
N SER A 377 10.97 -1.73 -31.44
CA SER A 377 9.66 -2.33 -31.70
C SER A 377 9.62 -3.78 -31.19
N ILE A 378 8.43 -4.32 -30.98
CA ILE A 378 8.25 -5.72 -30.58
C ILE A 378 8.92 -6.67 -31.59
N VAL A 379 8.77 -6.38 -32.89
CA VAL A 379 9.38 -7.17 -33.98
C VAL A 379 10.90 -7.18 -33.86
N ASP A 380 11.52 -5.99 -33.84
CA ASP A 380 12.99 -5.86 -33.77
C ASP A 380 13.53 -6.51 -32.48
N GLY A 381 12.80 -6.35 -31.38
CA GLY A 381 13.13 -6.94 -30.10
C GLY A 381 13.14 -8.46 -30.15
N ILE A 382 12.10 -9.07 -30.72
CA ILE A 382 11.98 -10.52 -30.84
C ILE A 382 13.05 -11.09 -31.77
N GLU A 383 13.27 -10.51 -32.94
CA GLU A 383 14.27 -11.03 -33.88
C GLU A 383 15.67 -11.02 -33.25
N ARG A 384 16.05 -9.88 -32.66
CA ARG A 384 17.33 -9.75 -31.95
C ARG A 384 17.46 -10.75 -30.80
N ASN A 385 16.44 -10.85 -29.96
CA ASN A 385 16.50 -11.69 -28.77
C ASN A 385 16.45 -13.19 -29.13
N ALA A 386 15.77 -13.56 -30.22
CA ALA A 386 15.72 -14.93 -30.72
C ALA A 386 17.10 -15.39 -31.20
N ILE A 387 17.82 -14.55 -31.95
CA ILE A 387 19.20 -14.83 -32.39
C ILE A 387 20.14 -14.99 -31.20
N ASN A 388 20.01 -14.15 -30.18
CA ASN A 388 20.91 -14.19 -29.03
C ASN A 388 20.58 -15.31 -28.03
N ALA A 389 19.33 -15.80 -28.03
CA ALA A 389 18.91 -16.89 -27.15
C ALA A 389 19.27 -18.28 -27.70
N ALA A 390 19.43 -18.41 -29.01
CA ALA A 390 19.79 -19.64 -29.73
C ALA A 390 21.30 -19.80 -29.87
#